data_AF-A0A9D8FT75-F1
#
_entry.id   AF-A0A9D8FT75-F1
#
_cell.length_a   1.000
_cell.length_b   1.000
_cell.length_c   1.000
_cell.angle_alpha   90.00
_cell.angle_beta   90.00
_cell.angle_gamma   90.00
#
_symmetry.space_group_name_H-M   'P 1'
#
loop_
_entity.id
_entity.type
_entity.pdbx_description
1 polymer ?
#
loop_
_entity_poly.entity_id
_entity_poly.type
_entity_poly.pdbx_seq_one_letter_code
_entity_poly.pdbx_strand_id
1 'polypeptide(L)'
;MPRAEWRTVGLDGEAVRGFRGLPEYTFVCPNRGAVREAVLERVRQVSRSGRYEGMFLDRIRYPSPAVDPSRLLACFCSECRRAAQAAGLDLEEARRGIRALAATPQRAQALIQGLLDGTPEGPGVELLNAYLSFRSHSVSQFVRAATEVIRDEGLSVGLDCFSPALTRMVGQDLRALGHCSDWIKIMSYGHTLGPAGLPFELSALADWIVGSEFAGEDEALAWLSRGTRLPLPATRADLCQGGLAPEALAAETRRARSEGACTLWAGIELVDVEGVTRLGRTQIEADLRAFRAAGAEGLVLSWDLWHIPL
;
A
#
# COMPACT_ATOMS: atom_id res chain seq x y z
N MET A 1 -21.55 4.19 3.66
CA MET A 1 -20.74 3.89 2.45
C MET A 1 -20.30 5.20 1.80
N PRO A 2 -19.10 5.28 1.19
CA PRO A 2 -18.72 6.44 0.40
C PRO A 2 -19.69 6.65 -0.76
N ARG A 3 -20.02 7.91 -1.06
CA ARG A 3 -20.86 8.27 -2.21
C ARG A 3 -20.24 7.75 -3.50
N ALA A 4 -21.05 7.31 -4.46
CA ALA A 4 -20.57 6.63 -5.67
C ALA A 4 -19.59 7.52 -6.45
N GLU A 5 -19.91 8.81 -6.54
CA GLU A 5 -19.10 9.80 -7.21
C GLU A 5 -17.75 10.02 -6.50
N TRP A 6 -17.61 9.76 -5.20
CA TRP A 6 -16.35 9.95 -4.47
C TRP A 6 -15.31 8.87 -4.72
N ARG A 7 -15.72 7.74 -5.30
CA ARG A 7 -14.88 6.55 -5.45
C ARG A 7 -13.71 6.82 -6.38
N THR A 8 -12.60 6.13 -6.10
CA THR A 8 -11.48 6.07 -7.03
C THR A 8 -11.86 5.33 -8.31
N VAL A 9 -11.30 5.75 -9.44
CA VAL A 9 -11.63 5.24 -10.78
C VAL A 9 -10.37 4.67 -11.43
N GLY A 10 -10.46 3.45 -11.96
CA GLY A 10 -9.35 2.77 -12.65
C GLY A 10 -9.08 3.31 -14.05
N LEU A 11 -8.20 2.65 -14.80
CA LEU A 11 -7.80 3.09 -16.15
C LEU A 11 -8.96 3.09 -17.14
N ASP A 12 -9.96 2.24 -16.93
CA ASP A 12 -11.10 2.10 -17.84
C ASP A 12 -12.23 3.10 -17.56
N GLY A 13 -12.08 3.98 -16.57
CA GLY A 13 -13.15 4.89 -16.15
C GLY A 13 -14.14 4.25 -15.16
N GLU A 14 -13.97 2.97 -14.84
CA GLU A 14 -14.78 2.24 -13.89
C GLU A 14 -14.35 2.46 -12.44
N ALA A 15 -15.31 2.47 -11.52
CA ALA A 15 -15.03 2.58 -10.09
C ALA A 15 -14.27 1.35 -9.58
N VAL A 16 -13.15 1.58 -8.88
CA VAL A 16 -12.41 0.50 -8.22
C VAL A 16 -13.21 0.03 -7.01
N ARG A 17 -13.59 -1.25 -7.03
CA ARG A 17 -14.39 -1.87 -5.97
C ARG A 17 -13.52 -2.15 -4.75
N GLY A 18 -14.12 -2.09 -3.56
CA GLY A 18 -13.48 -2.60 -2.35
C GLY A 18 -13.25 -4.10 -2.43
N PHE A 19 -12.34 -4.62 -1.60
CA PHE A 19 -12.07 -6.04 -1.47
C PHE A 19 -13.37 -6.83 -1.30
N ARG A 20 -13.60 -7.85 -2.14
CA ARG A 20 -14.84 -8.66 -2.20
C ARG A 20 -16.14 -7.83 -2.32
N GLY A 21 -16.06 -6.61 -2.84
CA GLY A 21 -17.21 -5.70 -2.95
C GLY A 21 -17.64 -5.05 -1.63
N LEU A 22 -16.86 -5.25 -0.55
CA LEU A 22 -17.18 -4.75 0.78
C LEU A 22 -17.06 -3.21 0.86
N PRO A 23 -18.10 -2.51 1.33
CA PRO A 23 -18.11 -1.06 1.43
C PRO A 23 -16.97 -0.43 2.22
N GLU A 24 -16.59 -1.07 3.31
CA GLU A 24 -15.54 -0.67 4.25
C GLU A 24 -14.14 -0.79 3.66
N TYR A 25 -13.99 -1.45 2.50
CA TYR A 25 -12.75 -1.49 1.72
C TYR A 25 -12.80 -0.59 0.47
N THR A 26 -13.87 0.18 0.28
CA THR A 26 -13.96 1.13 -0.83
C THR A 26 -13.10 2.36 -0.55
N PHE A 27 -12.33 2.82 -1.54
CA PHE A 27 -11.47 4.01 -1.46
C PHE A 27 -12.12 5.23 -2.13
N VAL A 28 -11.78 6.41 -1.63
CA VAL A 28 -12.22 7.70 -2.17
C VAL A 28 -11.04 8.48 -2.75
N CYS A 29 -11.31 9.34 -3.73
CA CYS A 29 -10.26 10.12 -4.39
C CYS A 29 -9.73 11.26 -3.49
N PRO A 30 -8.41 11.31 -3.16
CA PRO A 30 -7.85 12.36 -2.30
C PRO A 30 -7.81 13.73 -2.98
N ASN A 31 -7.88 13.79 -4.31
CA ASN A 31 -7.87 15.05 -5.06
C ASN A 31 -9.27 15.68 -5.20
N ARG A 32 -10.32 15.02 -4.74
CA ARG A 32 -11.69 15.55 -4.81
C ARG A 32 -11.96 16.50 -3.65
N GLY A 33 -12.24 17.77 -3.96
CA GLY A 33 -12.51 18.82 -2.96
C GLY A 33 -13.54 18.40 -1.91
N ALA A 34 -14.72 17.95 -2.34
CA ALA A 34 -15.78 17.49 -1.42
C ALA A 34 -15.38 16.31 -0.52
N VAL A 35 -14.49 15.42 -0.99
CA VAL A 35 -13.95 14.33 -0.17
C VAL A 35 -13.00 14.89 0.89
N ARG A 36 -12.08 15.79 0.49
CA ARG A 36 -11.14 16.42 1.41
C ARG A 36 -11.90 17.17 2.50
N GLU A 37 -12.86 18.01 2.13
CA GLU A 37 -13.69 18.76 3.08
C GLU A 37 -14.41 17.83 4.06
N ALA A 38 -15.12 16.82 3.56
CA ALA A 38 -15.88 15.90 4.39
C ALA A 38 -14.99 15.07 5.34
N VAL A 39 -13.84 14.60 4.87
CA VAL A 39 -12.92 13.82 5.70
C VAL A 39 -12.22 14.70 6.73
N LEU A 40 -11.73 15.89 6.36
CA LEU A 40 -11.07 16.79 7.31
C LEU A 40 -12.03 17.28 8.39
N GLU A 41 -13.29 17.56 8.02
CA GLU A 41 -14.32 17.88 9.01
C GLU A 41 -14.62 16.69 9.91
N ARG A 42 -14.68 15.47 9.36
CA ARG A 42 -14.86 14.26 10.19
C ARG A 42 -13.69 14.03 11.14
N VAL A 43 -12.46 14.24 10.68
CA VAL A 43 -11.25 14.16 11.52
C VAL A 43 -11.39 15.14 12.68
N ARG A 44 -11.67 16.42 12.41
CA ARG A 44 -11.88 17.45 13.45
C ARG A 44 -12.95 17.06 14.46
N GLN A 45 -14.09 16.54 14.00
CA GLN A 45 -15.17 16.10 14.87
C GLN A 45 -14.74 14.95 15.79
N VAL A 46 -14.03 13.95 15.25
CA VAL A 46 -13.53 12.82 16.02
C VAL A 46 -12.46 13.26 17.01
N SER A 47 -11.54 14.14 16.62
CA SER A 47 -10.51 14.70 17.51
C SER A 47 -11.14 15.34 18.78
N ARG A 48 -12.32 15.93 18.65
CA ARG A 48 -13.05 16.60 19.74
C ARG A 48 -14.07 15.72 20.47
N SER A 49 -14.35 14.51 19.99
CA SER A 49 -15.46 13.70 20.51
C SER A 49 -15.13 12.94 21.81
N GLY A 50 -13.88 12.95 22.24
CA GLY A 50 -13.43 12.16 23.38
C GLY A 50 -12.12 12.67 23.95
N ARG A 51 -11.56 11.90 24.88
CA ARG A 51 -10.24 12.14 25.46
C ARG A 51 -9.26 11.20 24.79
N TYR A 52 -8.49 11.73 23.85
CA TYR A 52 -7.47 11.01 23.12
C TYR A 52 -6.12 11.69 23.36
N GLU A 53 -5.04 10.91 23.32
CA GLU A 53 -3.66 11.44 23.28
C GLU A 53 -3.15 11.57 21.85
N GLY A 54 -3.85 10.94 20.91
CA GLY A 54 -3.48 10.92 19.51
C GLY A 54 -4.52 10.25 18.62
N MET A 55 -4.28 10.33 17.31
CA MET A 55 -5.04 9.64 16.29
C MET A 55 -4.13 8.81 15.41
N PHE A 56 -4.57 7.59 15.09
CA PHE A 56 -3.89 6.67 14.20
C PHE A 56 -4.65 6.56 12.88
N LEU A 57 -4.06 7.04 11.79
CA LEU A 57 -4.71 7.12 10.48
C LEU A 57 -4.39 5.90 9.63
N ASP A 58 -5.41 5.09 9.32
CA ASP A 58 -5.34 4.00 8.35
C ASP A 58 -6.04 4.38 7.02
N ARG A 59 -5.77 3.61 5.98
CA ARG A 59 -6.34 3.71 4.62
C ARG A 59 -6.09 5.06 3.95
N ILE A 60 -5.00 5.71 4.35
CA ILE A 60 -4.43 6.92 3.76
C ILE A 60 -3.65 6.62 2.46
N ARG A 61 -4.34 6.02 1.48
CA ARG A 61 -3.72 5.53 0.24
C ARG A 61 -4.74 5.33 -0.88
N TYR A 62 -4.27 5.08 -2.09
CA TYR A 62 -5.09 4.54 -3.17
C TYR A 62 -5.33 3.03 -2.98
N PRO A 63 -6.36 2.43 -3.62
CA PRO A 63 -6.53 0.98 -3.61
C PRO A 63 -5.30 0.28 -4.18
N SER A 64 -5.00 -0.92 -3.66
CA SER A 64 -3.98 -1.78 -4.24
C SER A 64 -4.38 -2.21 -5.66
N PRO A 65 -3.46 -2.12 -6.63
CA PRO A 65 -3.70 -2.58 -7.99
C PRO A 65 -3.41 -4.07 -8.20
N ALA A 66 -2.97 -4.81 -7.17
CA ALA A 66 -2.32 -6.11 -7.30
C ALA A 66 -3.06 -7.16 -8.16
N VAL A 67 -4.39 -7.19 -8.09
CA VAL A 67 -5.23 -8.14 -8.85
C VAL A 67 -5.17 -7.89 -10.36
N ASP A 68 -5.08 -6.63 -10.78
CA ASP A 68 -4.94 -6.26 -12.18
C ASP A 68 -4.36 -4.84 -12.30
N PRO A 69 -3.03 -4.70 -12.31
CA PRO A 69 -2.37 -3.41 -12.41
C PRO A 69 -2.64 -2.67 -13.72
N SER A 70 -3.06 -3.37 -14.77
CA SER A 70 -3.39 -2.76 -16.06
C SER A 70 -4.76 -2.06 -16.06
N ARG A 71 -5.60 -2.32 -15.05
CA ARG A 71 -6.97 -1.77 -14.94
C ARG A 71 -7.22 -1.03 -13.64
N LEU A 72 -6.73 -1.54 -12.52
CA LEU A 72 -7.10 -1.11 -11.17
C LEU A 72 -6.19 -0.03 -10.58
N LEU A 73 -5.14 0.37 -11.29
CA LEU A 73 -4.20 1.40 -10.83
C LEU A 73 -4.84 2.80 -10.83
N ALA A 74 -5.61 3.11 -9.79
CA ALA A 74 -6.36 4.34 -9.65
C ALA A 74 -5.49 5.53 -9.20
N CYS A 75 -5.83 6.78 -9.53
CA CYS A 75 -7.15 7.24 -9.99
C CYS A 75 -7.12 8.13 -11.25
N PHE A 76 -8.08 7.89 -12.17
CA PHE A 76 -8.28 8.64 -13.43
C PHE A 76 -9.59 9.47 -13.48
N CYS A 77 -10.14 9.88 -12.33
CA CYS A 77 -11.33 10.72 -12.32
C CYS A 77 -11.04 12.16 -12.79
N SER A 78 -12.09 12.95 -13.05
CA SER A 78 -11.97 14.35 -13.50
C SER A 78 -11.11 15.21 -12.57
N GLU A 79 -11.22 15.01 -11.26
CA GLU A 79 -10.43 15.75 -10.27
C GLU A 79 -8.94 15.39 -10.34
N CYS A 80 -8.61 14.11 -10.52
CA CYS A 80 -7.23 13.69 -10.74
C CYS A 80 -6.68 14.23 -12.06
N ARG A 81 -7.47 14.23 -13.14
CA ARG A 81 -7.06 14.81 -14.43
C ARG A 81 -6.69 16.29 -14.28
N ARG A 82 -7.55 17.07 -13.60
CA ARG A 82 -7.29 18.48 -13.34
C ARG A 82 -6.06 18.70 -12.45
N ALA A 83 -5.92 17.93 -11.36
CA ALA A 83 -4.79 18.02 -10.45
C ALA A 83 -3.46 17.64 -11.12
N ALA A 84 -3.46 16.58 -11.93
CA ALA A 84 -2.28 16.14 -12.68
C ALA A 84 -1.88 17.15 -13.75
N GLN A 85 -2.85 17.71 -14.49
CA GLN A 85 -2.58 18.77 -15.48
C GLN A 85 -1.95 20.00 -14.82
N ALA A 86 -2.43 20.40 -13.64
CA ALA A 86 -1.82 21.48 -12.86
C ALA A 86 -0.40 21.18 -12.39
N ALA A 87 -0.04 19.90 -12.28
CA ALA A 87 1.31 19.41 -11.97
C ALA A 87 2.16 19.09 -13.22
N GLY A 88 1.67 19.41 -14.43
CA GLY A 88 2.39 19.18 -15.69
C GLY A 88 2.35 17.73 -16.20
N LEU A 89 1.40 16.92 -15.73
CA LEU A 89 1.22 15.52 -16.16
C LEU A 89 -0.09 15.34 -16.95
N ASP A 90 0.00 14.84 -18.18
CA ASP A 90 -1.16 14.34 -18.92
C ASP A 90 -1.51 12.91 -18.48
N LEU A 91 -2.61 12.76 -17.73
CA LEU A 91 -3.07 11.43 -17.31
C LEU A 91 -3.54 10.54 -18.46
N GLU A 92 -4.03 11.10 -19.57
CA GLU A 92 -4.39 10.28 -20.72
C GLU A 92 -3.16 9.71 -21.41
N GLU A 93 -2.06 10.47 -21.44
CA GLU A 93 -0.77 9.97 -21.88
C GLU A 93 -0.23 8.90 -20.93
N ALA A 94 -0.24 9.15 -19.61
CA ALA A 94 0.16 8.16 -18.62
C ALA A 94 -0.67 6.87 -18.72
N ARG A 95 -1.99 6.99 -18.92
CA ARG A 95 -2.89 5.85 -19.12
C ARG A 95 -2.49 5.00 -20.33
N ARG A 96 -2.19 5.65 -21.47
CA ARG A 96 -1.71 4.94 -22.67
C ARG A 96 -0.36 4.26 -22.41
N GLY A 97 0.56 4.93 -21.70
CA GLY A 97 1.85 4.38 -21.31
C GLY A 97 1.71 3.12 -20.44
N ILE A 98 0.87 3.16 -19.39
CA ILE A 98 0.63 2.02 -18.50
C ILE A 98 0.03 0.84 -19.28
N ARG A 99 -0.94 1.08 -20.17
CA ARG A 99 -1.49 0.02 -21.03
C ARG A 99 -0.46 -0.56 -21.99
N ALA A 100 0.40 0.28 -22.56
CA ALA A 100 1.47 -0.17 -23.42
C ALA A 100 2.50 -1.03 -22.66
N LEU A 101 2.70 -0.77 -21.36
CA LEU A 101 3.53 -1.61 -20.51
C LEU A 101 2.89 -2.99 -20.28
N ALA A 102 1.57 -3.07 -20.15
CA ALA A 102 0.83 -4.33 -20.00
C ALA A 102 0.54 -5.06 -21.32
N ALA A 103 1.22 -4.74 -22.43
CA ALA A 103 0.91 -5.30 -23.75
C ALA A 103 1.76 -6.51 -24.15
N THR A 104 2.93 -6.69 -23.52
CA THR A 104 3.89 -7.75 -23.88
C THR A 104 4.64 -8.21 -22.63
N PRO A 105 5.13 -9.46 -22.57
CA PRO A 105 5.91 -9.99 -21.44
C PRO A 105 7.02 -9.06 -20.93
N GLN A 106 7.91 -8.60 -21.82
CA GLN A 106 9.09 -7.79 -21.45
C GLN A 106 8.68 -6.44 -20.84
N ARG A 107 7.61 -5.85 -21.35
CA ARG A 107 7.09 -4.59 -20.83
C ARG A 107 6.27 -4.78 -19.55
N ALA A 108 5.59 -5.92 -19.39
CA ALA A 108 4.88 -6.25 -18.17
C ALA A 108 5.85 -6.45 -17.01
N GLN A 109 7.02 -7.04 -17.27
CA GLN A 109 8.12 -7.08 -16.31
C GLN A 109 8.52 -5.65 -15.86
N ALA A 110 8.66 -4.72 -16.80
CA ALA A 110 8.97 -3.33 -16.50
C ALA A 110 7.85 -2.63 -15.70
N LEU A 111 6.57 -2.96 -15.96
CA LEU A 111 5.44 -2.50 -15.13
C LEU A 111 5.57 -2.99 -13.69
N ILE A 112 5.83 -4.28 -13.49
CA ILE A 112 5.96 -4.89 -12.15
C ILE A 112 7.15 -4.29 -11.40
N GLN A 113 8.30 -4.17 -12.06
CA GLN A 113 9.46 -3.47 -11.49
C GLN A 113 9.12 -2.03 -11.16
N GLY A 114 8.39 -1.33 -12.03
CA GLY A 114 7.79 -0.04 -11.77
C GLY A 114 6.99 -0.02 -10.48
N LEU A 115 6.03 -0.89 -10.31
CA LEU A 115 5.13 -0.83 -9.16
C LEU A 115 5.83 -1.08 -7.81
N LEU A 116 6.90 -1.87 -7.80
CA LEU A 116 7.54 -2.39 -6.58
C LEU A 116 8.90 -1.73 -6.26
N ASP A 117 9.63 -1.26 -7.28
CA ASP A 117 10.93 -0.60 -7.15
C ASP A 117 10.83 0.92 -7.39
N GLY A 118 11.68 1.67 -6.72
CA GLY A 118 11.65 3.14 -6.68
C GLY A 118 12.17 3.82 -7.95
N THR A 119 12.99 3.15 -8.76
CA THR A 119 13.74 3.78 -9.87
C THR A 119 14.01 2.86 -11.07
N PRO A 120 13.03 2.11 -11.62
CA PRO A 120 13.27 1.43 -12.88
C PRO A 120 13.39 2.46 -14.02
N GLU A 121 14.38 2.25 -14.88
CA GLU A 121 14.63 3.01 -16.09
C GLU A 121 14.32 2.14 -17.31
N GLY A 122 13.78 2.75 -18.36
CA GLY A 122 13.54 2.06 -19.63
C GLY A 122 12.33 2.62 -20.37
N PRO A 123 12.24 2.39 -21.69
CA PRO A 123 11.23 3.01 -22.54
C PRO A 123 9.81 2.76 -22.04
N GLY A 124 9.09 3.84 -21.70
CA GLY A 124 7.69 3.81 -21.28
C GLY A 124 7.49 3.75 -19.76
N VAL A 125 8.56 3.56 -18.98
CA VAL A 125 8.52 3.55 -17.51
C VAL A 125 8.50 4.98 -16.96
N GLU A 126 8.94 5.98 -17.72
CA GLU A 126 8.98 7.38 -17.31
C GLU A 126 7.58 7.92 -16.99
N LEU A 127 6.60 7.60 -17.84
CA LEU A 127 5.19 7.99 -17.64
C LEU A 127 4.58 7.28 -16.43
N LEU A 128 4.92 6.01 -16.21
CA LEU A 128 4.51 5.28 -15.02
C LEU A 128 5.10 5.93 -13.76
N ASN A 129 6.38 6.27 -13.79
CA ASN A 129 7.07 6.92 -12.67
C ASN A 129 6.45 8.28 -12.35
N ALA A 130 6.23 9.12 -13.36
CA ALA A 130 5.57 10.42 -13.18
C ALA A 130 4.17 10.27 -12.58
N TYR A 131 3.39 9.28 -13.04
CA TYR A 131 2.06 8.98 -12.50
C TYR A 131 2.10 8.49 -11.04
N LEU A 132 3.02 7.59 -10.70
CA LEU A 132 3.16 7.09 -9.33
C LEU A 132 3.65 8.19 -8.37
N SER A 133 4.54 9.08 -8.83
CA SER A 133 4.94 10.29 -8.09
C SER A 133 3.76 11.25 -7.87
N PHE A 134 2.93 11.48 -8.88
CA PHE A 134 1.70 12.27 -8.74
C PHE A 134 0.75 11.68 -7.69
N ARG A 135 0.57 10.36 -7.68
CA ARG A 135 -0.26 9.66 -6.68
C ARG A 135 0.31 9.82 -5.27
N SER A 136 1.62 9.62 -5.11
CA SER A 136 2.32 9.86 -3.85
C SER A 136 2.07 11.28 -3.35
N HIS A 137 2.29 12.28 -4.20
CA HIS A 137 2.09 13.68 -3.85
C HIS A 137 0.64 13.97 -3.41
N SER A 138 -0.34 13.40 -4.12
CA SER A 138 -1.77 13.55 -3.80
C SER A 138 -2.10 12.99 -2.41
N VAL A 139 -1.57 11.82 -2.06
CA VAL A 139 -1.74 11.21 -0.73
C VAL A 139 -1.03 12.05 0.33
N SER A 140 0.25 12.39 0.14
CA SER A 140 1.03 13.15 1.12
C SER A 140 0.42 14.52 1.42
N GLN A 141 -0.09 15.23 0.42
CA GLN A 141 -0.79 16.51 0.63
C GLN A 141 -2.08 16.34 1.44
N PHE A 142 -2.86 15.30 1.15
CA PHE A 142 -4.10 15.06 1.85
C PHE A 142 -3.86 14.63 3.30
N VAL A 143 -2.90 13.74 3.53
CA VAL A 143 -2.51 13.30 4.88
C VAL A 143 -1.96 14.46 5.67
N ARG A 144 -1.09 15.30 5.09
CA ARG A 144 -0.57 16.49 5.76
C ARG A 144 -1.70 17.40 6.27
N ALA A 145 -2.69 17.70 5.44
CA ALA A 145 -3.84 18.50 5.86
C ALA A 145 -4.63 17.83 7.01
N ALA A 146 -4.77 16.50 7.00
CA ALA A 146 -5.40 15.78 8.10
C ALA A 146 -4.56 15.84 9.38
N THR A 147 -3.23 15.69 9.28
CA THR A 147 -2.32 15.80 10.43
C THR A 147 -2.32 17.19 11.04
N GLU A 148 -2.43 18.25 10.23
CA GLU A 148 -2.54 19.63 10.70
C GLU A 148 -3.82 19.81 11.54
N VAL A 149 -4.96 19.34 11.04
CA VAL A 149 -6.23 19.37 11.78
C VAL A 149 -6.14 18.66 13.14
N ILE A 150 -5.43 17.52 13.20
CA ILE A 150 -5.27 16.74 14.44
C ILE A 150 -4.36 17.47 15.42
N ARG A 151 -3.26 18.07 14.92
CA ARG A 151 -2.30 18.81 15.73
C ARG A 151 -2.85 20.13 16.25
N ASP A 152 -3.76 20.77 15.52
CA ASP A 152 -4.48 21.96 16.00
C ASP A 152 -5.31 21.67 17.27
N GLU A 153 -5.69 20.40 17.49
CA GLU A 153 -6.38 19.94 18.71
C GLU A 153 -5.38 19.45 19.79
N GLY A 154 -4.07 19.60 19.58
CA GLY A 154 -3.02 19.19 20.51
C GLY A 154 -2.75 17.68 20.57
N LEU A 155 -3.21 16.92 19.58
CA LEU A 155 -3.10 15.46 19.53
C LEU A 155 -1.88 14.98 18.75
N SER A 156 -1.32 13.83 19.15
CA SER A 156 -0.30 13.11 18.37
C SER A 156 -0.89 12.38 17.15
N VAL A 157 -0.05 12.07 16.16
CA VAL A 157 -0.44 11.43 14.91
C VAL A 157 0.44 10.22 14.61
N GLY A 158 -0.20 9.06 14.47
CA GLY A 158 0.39 7.86 13.88
C GLY A 158 -0.19 7.58 12.50
N LEU A 159 0.56 6.90 11.63
CA LEU A 159 0.11 6.53 10.29
C LEU A 159 0.29 5.02 10.01
N ASP A 160 -0.73 4.37 9.45
CA ASP A 160 -0.67 2.98 9.00
C ASP A 160 -0.29 2.92 7.51
N CYS A 161 0.91 2.41 7.24
CA CYS A 161 1.48 2.38 5.90
C CYS A 161 1.72 0.95 5.43
N PHE A 162 1.57 0.71 4.13
CA PHE A 162 1.95 -0.57 3.52
C PHE A 162 3.43 -0.87 3.81
N SER A 163 3.78 -2.15 3.74
CA SER A 163 5.19 -2.56 3.73
C SER A 163 5.95 -1.80 2.62
N PRO A 164 7.20 -1.35 2.85
CA PRO A 164 7.95 -0.52 1.89
C PRO A 164 8.02 -1.05 0.46
N ALA A 165 8.02 -2.36 0.25
CA ALA A 165 7.96 -2.98 -1.07
C ALA A 165 6.67 -2.69 -1.85
N LEU A 166 5.60 -2.26 -1.17
CA LEU A 166 4.27 -2.05 -1.74
C LEU A 166 3.78 -0.60 -1.64
N THR A 167 4.46 0.28 -0.90
CA THR A 167 4.03 1.68 -0.68
C THR A 167 3.87 2.44 -1.99
N ARG A 168 4.80 2.25 -2.93
CA ARG A 168 4.82 2.92 -4.24
C ARG A 168 3.55 2.65 -5.04
N MET A 169 3.10 1.40 -5.11
CA MET A 169 1.90 1.04 -5.87
C MET A 169 0.59 1.57 -5.27
N VAL A 170 0.58 1.99 -4.00
CA VAL A 170 -0.59 2.59 -3.33
C VAL A 170 -0.47 4.10 -3.10
N GLY A 171 0.62 4.72 -3.57
CA GLY A 171 0.86 6.16 -3.44
C GLY A 171 1.25 6.59 -2.03
N GLN A 172 1.88 5.72 -1.25
CA GLN A 172 2.47 6.10 0.04
C GLN A 172 3.96 6.42 -0.16
N ASP A 173 4.41 7.54 0.38
CA ASP A 173 5.82 7.93 0.45
C ASP A 173 6.19 8.07 1.93
N LEU A 174 6.93 7.08 2.44
CA LEU A 174 7.25 6.98 3.85
C LEU A 174 8.06 8.18 4.36
N ARG A 175 8.89 8.80 3.50
CA ARG A 175 9.65 10.00 3.84
C ARG A 175 8.71 11.18 4.03
N ALA A 176 7.88 11.44 3.02
CA ALA A 176 6.96 12.58 3.04
C ALA A 176 5.92 12.45 4.16
N LEU A 177 5.45 11.23 4.42
CA LEU A 177 4.52 10.91 5.50
C LEU A 177 5.20 10.97 6.88
N GLY A 178 6.43 10.51 7.00
CA GLY A 178 7.20 10.58 8.26
C GLY A 178 7.47 12.00 8.71
N HIS A 179 7.52 12.97 7.78
CA HIS A 179 7.65 14.39 8.12
C HIS A 179 6.38 15.03 8.71
N CYS A 180 5.21 14.40 8.60
CA CYS A 180 3.97 14.94 9.18
C CYS A 180 3.39 14.11 10.34
N SER A 181 4.00 12.98 10.69
CA SER A 181 3.56 12.12 11.80
C SER A 181 4.61 11.97 12.90
N ASP A 182 4.16 11.58 14.09
CA ASP A 182 5.03 11.29 15.23
C ASP A 182 5.59 9.86 15.17
N TRP A 183 4.84 8.95 14.53
CA TRP A 183 5.26 7.59 14.26
C TRP A 183 4.59 7.02 13.02
N ILE A 184 5.22 5.99 12.44
CA ILE A 184 4.68 5.18 11.35
C ILE A 184 4.68 3.73 11.81
N LYS A 185 3.55 3.06 11.59
CA LYS A 185 3.47 1.60 11.58
C LYS A 185 3.54 1.12 10.13
N ILE A 186 4.46 0.22 9.84
CA ILE A 186 4.50 -0.50 8.56
C ILE A 186 3.76 -1.83 8.67
N MET A 187 2.88 -2.12 7.72
CA MET A 187 2.16 -3.40 7.60
C MET A 187 3.08 -4.48 7.04
N SER A 188 4.05 -4.92 7.86
CA SER A 188 5.01 -5.98 7.50
C SER A 188 4.38 -7.37 7.65
N TYR A 189 3.16 -7.54 7.14
CA TYR A 189 2.40 -8.77 7.34
C TYR A 189 2.91 -9.87 6.43
N GLY A 190 3.74 -10.74 6.98
CA GLY A 190 4.42 -11.83 6.29
C GLY A 190 3.57 -13.05 5.98
N HIS A 191 2.44 -13.22 6.66
CA HIS A 191 1.67 -14.48 6.71
C HIS A 191 0.16 -14.29 6.49
N THR A 192 -0.27 -13.10 6.08
CA THR A 192 -1.69 -12.82 5.84
C THR A 192 -2.09 -12.92 4.37
N LEU A 193 -3.16 -13.68 4.11
CA LEU A 193 -3.94 -13.75 2.88
C LEU A 193 -5.14 -12.78 2.86
N GLY A 194 -4.90 -11.53 3.27
CA GLY A 194 -5.86 -10.44 3.25
C GLY A 194 -5.23 -9.13 2.74
N PRO A 195 -6.04 -8.10 2.45
CA PRO A 195 -5.52 -6.82 1.94
C PRO A 195 -4.37 -6.27 2.79
N ALA A 196 -3.36 -5.71 2.11
CA ALA A 196 -2.08 -5.27 2.71
C ALA A 196 -1.11 -6.38 3.16
N GLY A 197 -1.54 -7.65 3.18
CA GLY A 197 -0.66 -8.78 3.44
C GLY A 197 0.34 -8.98 2.32
N LEU A 198 1.63 -9.11 2.64
CA LEU A 198 2.67 -9.32 1.63
C LEU A 198 2.38 -10.57 0.77
N PRO A 199 2.04 -11.75 1.34
CA PRO A 199 1.64 -12.91 0.53
C PRO A 199 0.41 -12.65 -0.35
N PHE A 200 -0.60 -11.98 0.19
CA PHE A 200 -1.83 -11.68 -0.54
C PHE A 200 -1.58 -10.80 -1.77
N GLU A 201 -0.88 -9.68 -1.59
CA GLU A 201 -0.64 -8.72 -2.66
C GLU A 201 0.34 -9.29 -3.70
N LEU A 202 1.39 -10.02 -3.27
CA LEU A 202 2.36 -10.63 -4.18
C LEU A 202 1.78 -11.83 -4.94
N SER A 203 0.97 -12.67 -4.29
CA SER A 203 0.31 -13.79 -4.97
C SER A 203 -0.71 -13.31 -6.00
N ALA A 204 -1.42 -12.20 -5.74
CA ALA A 204 -2.34 -11.58 -6.70
C ALA A 204 -1.59 -11.01 -7.92
N LEU A 205 -0.44 -10.36 -7.72
CA LEU A 205 0.40 -9.93 -8.83
C LEU A 205 0.93 -11.11 -9.64
N ALA A 206 1.33 -12.20 -8.97
CA ALA A 206 1.77 -13.43 -9.65
C ALA A 206 0.64 -14.06 -10.46
N ASP A 207 -0.58 -14.12 -9.91
CA ASP A 207 -1.78 -14.56 -10.65
C ASP A 207 -2.02 -13.72 -11.90
N TRP A 208 -1.87 -12.40 -11.80
CA TRP A 208 -2.03 -11.51 -12.95
C TRP A 208 -0.96 -11.76 -14.02
N ILE A 209 0.31 -11.93 -13.64
CA ILE A 209 1.41 -12.22 -14.58
C ILE A 209 1.16 -13.54 -15.31
N VAL A 210 0.85 -14.60 -14.56
CA VAL A 210 0.62 -15.95 -15.10
C VAL A 210 -0.66 -16.02 -15.93
N GLY A 211 -1.76 -15.48 -15.40
CA GLY A 211 -3.08 -15.48 -16.06
C GLY A 211 -3.14 -14.61 -17.32
N SER A 212 -2.24 -13.62 -17.44
CA SER A 212 -2.06 -12.82 -18.66
C SER A 212 -1.04 -13.44 -19.63
N GLU A 213 -0.55 -14.66 -19.36
CA GLU A 213 0.44 -15.38 -20.16
C GLU A 213 1.76 -14.60 -20.36
N PHE A 214 2.11 -13.70 -19.44
CA PHE A 214 3.36 -12.94 -19.53
C PHE A 214 4.58 -13.77 -19.10
N ALA A 215 4.41 -14.68 -18.14
CA ALA A 215 5.47 -15.56 -17.67
C ALA A 215 4.88 -16.80 -16.96
N GLY A 216 5.68 -17.85 -16.82
CA GLY A 216 5.37 -18.97 -15.93
C GLY A 216 5.52 -18.58 -14.45
N GLU A 217 5.06 -19.45 -13.54
CA GLU A 217 5.06 -19.19 -12.09
C GLU A 217 6.45 -18.84 -11.54
N ASP A 218 7.46 -19.67 -11.83
CA ASP A 218 8.83 -19.48 -11.35
C ASP A 218 9.41 -18.12 -11.77
N GLU A 219 9.14 -17.73 -13.02
CA GLU A 219 9.60 -16.46 -13.56
C GLU A 219 8.83 -15.28 -12.96
N ALA A 220 7.50 -15.41 -12.78
CA ALA A 220 6.69 -14.39 -12.11
C ALA A 220 7.18 -14.12 -10.68
N LEU A 221 7.46 -15.17 -9.90
CA LEU A 221 8.04 -15.04 -8.56
C LEU A 221 9.44 -14.42 -8.60
N ALA A 222 10.26 -14.76 -9.59
CA ALA A 222 11.56 -14.12 -9.76
C ALA A 222 11.44 -12.62 -10.09
N TRP A 223 10.43 -12.21 -10.88
CA TRP A 223 10.15 -10.79 -11.15
C TRP A 223 9.75 -10.05 -9.88
N LEU A 224 8.86 -10.65 -9.07
CA LEU A 224 8.40 -10.09 -7.81
C LEU A 224 9.51 -10.02 -6.77
N SER A 225 10.34 -11.05 -6.64
CA SER A 225 11.49 -11.05 -5.74
C SER A 225 12.48 -9.95 -6.11
N ARG A 226 12.78 -9.76 -7.40
CA ARG A 226 13.62 -8.64 -7.86
C ARG A 226 13.00 -7.28 -7.59
N GLY A 227 11.71 -7.10 -7.90
CA GLY A 227 11.00 -5.84 -7.71
C GLY A 227 10.86 -5.43 -6.25
N THR A 228 10.55 -6.39 -5.37
CA THR A 228 10.45 -6.14 -3.92
C THR A 228 11.81 -6.07 -3.23
N ARG A 229 12.84 -6.70 -3.82
CA ARG A 229 14.14 -7.00 -3.19
C ARG A 229 14.00 -7.89 -1.95
N LEU A 230 13.02 -8.78 -1.95
CA LEU A 230 12.76 -9.73 -0.87
C LEU A 230 13.05 -11.17 -1.30
N PRO A 231 13.55 -12.02 -0.40
CA PRO A 231 13.61 -13.45 -0.64
C PRO A 231 12.19 -14.02 -0.60
N LEU A 232 11.67 -14.40 -1.77
CA LEU A 232 10.36 -15.06 -1.88
C LEU A 232 10.53 -16.58 -1.87
N PRO A 233 9.53 -17.34 -1.37
CA PRO A 233 9.48 -18.78 -1.53
C PRO A 233 9.52 -19.23 -3.00
N ALA A 234 9.90 -20.48 -3.23
CA ALA A 234 10.08 -21.02 -4.58
C ALA A 234 8.76 -21.15 -5.35
N THR A 235 7.63 -21.39 -4.65
CA THR A 235 6.32 -21.55 -5.26
C THR A 235 5.31 -20.58 -4.67
N ARG A 236 4.24 -20.30 -5.42
CA ARG A 236 3.12 -19.50 -4.92
C ARG A 236 2.37 -20.20 -3.81
N ALA A 237 2.29 -21.53 -3.87
CA ALA A 237 1.70 -22.33 -2.80
C ALA A 237 2.43 -22.12 -1.47
N ASP A 238 3.77 -22.16 -1.49
CA ASP A 238 4.59 -21.92 -0.30
C ASP A 238 4.44 -20.47 0.20
N LEU A 239 4.38 -19.48 -0.70
CA LEU A 239 4.10 -18.09 -0.33
C LEU A 239 2.74 -17.96 0.36
N CYS A 240 1.69 -18.60 -0.16
CA CYS A 240 0.36 -18.49 0.41
C CYS A 240 0.19 -19.26 1.74
N GLN A 241 0.86 -20.41 1.89
CA GLN A 241 0.71 -21.27 3.06
C GLN A 241 1.69 -20.95 4.18
N GLY A 242 2.96 -20.69 3.82
CA GLY A 242 4.05 -20.43 4.76
C GLY A 242 4.33 -18.94 4.96
N GLY A 243 3.92 -18.08 4.02
CA GLY A 243 4.21 -16.66 4.06
C GLY A 243 5.68 -16.35 3.74
N LEU A 244 6.19 -15.28 4.35
CA LEU A 244 7.56 -14.82 4.19
C LEU A 244 8.43 -15.19 5.40
N ALA A 245 9.70 -15.45 5.14
CA ALA A 245 10.66 -15.72 6.20
C ALA A 245 10.98 -14.45 7.02
N PRO A 246 11.40 -14.59 8.30
CA PRO A 246 11.75 -13.45 9.14
C PRO A 246 12.80 -12.52 8.52
N GLU A 247 13.70 -13.03 7.67
CA GLU A 247 14.71 -12.25 6.96
C GLU A 247 14.09 -11.23 5.99
N ALA A 248 12.97 -11.57 5.35
CA ALA A 248 12.22 -10.65 4.49
C ALA A 248 11.58 -9.53 5.32
N LEU A 249 11.03 -9.87 6.49
CA LEU A 249 10.43 -8.89 7.41
C LEU A 249 11.48 -7.93 7.98
N ALA A 250 12.67 -8.45 8.29
CA ALA A 250 13.82 -7.64 8.67
C ALA A 250 14.30 -6.72 7.53
N ALA A 251 14.24 -7.18 6.27
CA ALA A 251 14.58 -6.36 5.11
C ALA A 251 13.61 -5.19 4.93
N GLU A 252 12.30 -5.45 5.05
CA GLU A 252 11.27 -4.41 4.98
C GLU A 252 11.41 -3.40 6.12
N THR A 253 11.68 -3.85 7.35
CA THR A 253 11.90 -2.95 8.48
C THR A 253 13.12 -2.04 8.27
N ARG A 254 14.23 -2.59 7.79
CA ARG A 254 15.43 -1.80 7.45
C ARG A 254 15.16 -0.81 6.32
N ARG A 255 14.36 -1.20 5.32
CA ARG A 255 13.97 -0.32 4.22
C ARG A 255 13.10 0.84 4.68
N ALA A 256 12.12 0.59 5.56
CA ALA A 256 11.31 1.67 6.13
C ALA A 256 12.15 2.68 6.93
N ARG A 257 13.16 2.19 7.68
CA ARG A 257 14.13 3.05 8.37
C ARG A 257 14.91 3.92 7.40
N SER A 258 15.47 3.34 6.33
CA SER A 258 16.30 4.10 5.38
C SER A 258 15.48 5.10 4.55
N GLU A 259 14.20 4.83 4.33
CA GLU A 259 13.27 5.73 3.66
C GLU A 259 12.87 6.94 4.52
N GLY A 260 13.23 6.96 5.81
CA GLY A 260 13.10 8.14 6.67
C GLY A 260 11.81 8.20 7.48
N ALA A 261 11.25 7.04 7.84
CA ALA A 261 10.23 6.99 8.89
C ALA A 261 10.79 7.60 10.19
N CYS A 262 9.99 8.42 10.88
CA CYS A 262 10.33 9.08 12.13
C CYS A 262 10.59 8.05 13.26
N THR A 263 9.56 7.74 14.03
CA THR A 263 9.53 6.58 14.93
C THR A 263 8.91 5.41 14.17
N LEU A 264 9.61 4.28 14.08
CA LEU A 264 9.15 3.14 13.28
C LEU A 264 8.62 2.00 14.15
N TRP A 265 7.36 1.63 13.92
CA TRP A 265 6.71 0.48 14.55
C TRP A 265 6.49 -0.62 13.51
N ALA A 266 6.81 -1.86 13.88
CA ALA A 266 6.46 -3.01 13.06
C ALA A 266 5.00 -3.40 13.33
N GLY A 267 4.18 -3.39 12.29
CA GLY A 267 2.86 -4.01 12.32
C GLY A 267 3.01 -5.52 12.25
N ILE A 268 2.44 -6.22 13.22
CA ILE A 268 2.41 -7.69 13.26
C ILE A 268 0.96 -8.17 13.26
N GLU A 269 0.62 -9.03 12.31
CA GLU A 269 -0.60 -9.83 12.31
C GLU A 269 -0.50 -10.85 13.44
N LEU A 270 -1.50 -10.90 14.32
CA LEU A 270 -1.58 -11.91 15.38
C LEU A 270 -2.92 -12.66 15.40
N VAL A 271 -3.82 -12.34 14.47
CA VAL A 271 -5.11 -13.03 14.44
C VAL A 271 -4.99 -14.42 13.87
N ASP A 272 -5.88 -15.28 14.36
CA ASP A 272 -6.16 -16.58 13.78
C ASP A 272 -7.55 -16.53 13.14
N VAL A 273 -7.57 -16.45 11.81
CA VAL A 273 -8.79 -16.45 11.00
C VAL A 273 -8.60 -17.45 9.88
N GLU A 274 -9.46 -18.46 9.85
CA GLU A 274 -9.40 -19.56 8.88
C GLU A 274 -9.34 -19.03 7.44
N GLY A 275 -8.34 -19.49 6.68
CA GLY A 275 -8.11 -19.07 5.30
C GLY A 275 -7.54 -17.66 5.12
N VAL A 276 -7.27 -16.93 6.21
CA VAL A 276 -6.70 -15.57 6.17
C VAL A 276 -5.33 -15.53 6.84
N THR A 277 -5.20 -15.99 8.07
CA THR A 277 -3.93 -15.99 8.82
C THR A 277 -3.98 -17.06 9.88
N ARG A 278 -2.88 -17.80 10.03
CA ARG A 278 -2.66 -18.72 11.14
C ARG A 278 -1.18 -18.75 11.49
N LEU A 279 -0.86 -18.47 12.74
CA LEU A 279 0.54 -18.34 13.18
C LEU A 279 0.86 -19.33 14.30
N GLY A 280 2.08 -19.85 14.24
CA GLY A 280 2.67 -20.63 15.33
C GLY A 280 3.51 -19.73 16.23
N ARG A 281 3.59 -20.07 17.52
CA ARG A 281 4.43 -19.36 18.51
C ARG A 281 5.89 -19.20 18.05
N THR A 282 6.49 -20.26 17.51
CA THR A 282 7.88 -20.22 17.04
C THR A 282 8.08 -19.20 15.92
N GLN A 283 7.11 -19.09 15.01
CA GLN A 283 7.12 -18.13 13.90
C GLN A 283 7.03 -16.70 14.45
N ILE A 284 6.03 -16.43 15.30
CA ILE A 284 5.84 -15.13 15.96
C ILE A 284 7.13 -14.70 16.66
N GLU A 285 7.72 -15.57 17.48
CA GLU A 285 8.98 -15.25 18.18
C GLU A 285 10.14 -14.96 17.22
N ALA A 286 10.21 -15.63 16.06
CA ALA A 286 11.22 -15.38 15.05
C ALA A 286 11.02 -14.02 14.36
N ASP A 287 9.79 -13.68 13.99
CA ASP A 287 9.44 -12.40 13.36
C ASP A 287 9.68 -11.23 14.30
N LEU A 288 9.29 -11.37 15.57
CA LEU A 288 9.56 -10.36 16.60
C LEU A 288 11.06 -10.11 16.80
N ARG A 289 11.88 -11.18 16.78
CA ARG A 289 13.34 -11.05 16.82
C ARG A 289 13.86 -10.33 15.58
N ALA A 290 13.34 -10.66 14.39
CA ALA A 290 13.72 -10.04 13.13
C ALA A 290 13.38 -8.54 13.11
N PHE A 291 12.17 -8.14 13.51
CA PHE A 291 11.77 -6.74 13.62
C PHE A 291 12.68 -5.95 14.56
N ARG A 292 12.94 -6.49 15.76
CA ARG A 292 13.82 -5.83 16.74
C ARG A 292 15.25 -5.69 16.22
N ALA A 293 15.80 -6.75 15.64
CA ALA A 293 17.16 -6.73 15.09
C ALA A 293 17.31 -5.78 13.89
N ALA A 294 16.24 -5.62 13.10
CA ALA A 294 16.16 -4.67 11.99
C ALA A 294 15.91 -3.22 12.44
N GLY A 295 15.73 -2.99 13.74
CA GLY A 295 15.60 -1.67 14.33
C GLY A 295 14.18 -1.15 14.39
N ALA A 296 13.13 -1.97 14.48
CA ALA A 296 11.83 -1.46 14.91
C ALA A 296 11.91 -0.93 16.36
N GLU A 297 11.31 0.23 16.65
CA GLU A 297 11.24 0.82 18.01
C GLU A 297 10.12 0.22 18.84
N GLY A 298 9.11 -0.34 18.18
CA GLY A 298 7.94 -0.90 18.82
C GLY A 298 7.15 -1.79 17.87
N LEU A 299 6.03 -2.29 18.39
CA LEU A 299 5.12 -3.19 17.68
C LEU A 299 3.70 -2.67 17.79
N VAL A 300 2.95 -2.73 16.70
CA VAL A 300 1.50 -2.52 16.71
C VAL A 300 0.84 -3.81 16.27
N LEU A 301 0.00 -4.36 17.14
CA LEU A 301 -0.79 -5.55 16.82
C LEU A 301 -1.83 -5.17 15.78
N SER A 302 -1.88 -5.93 14.68
CA SER A 302 -2.80 -5.69 13.59
C SER A 302 -4.08 -6.49 13.71
N TRP A 303 -5.15 -5.73 13.42
CA TRP A 303 -6.58 -6.03 13.29
C TRP A 303 -7.19 -6.92 14.39
N ASP A 304 -8.36 -6.47 14.83
CA ASP A 304 -9.31 -7.20 15.66
C ASP A 304 -8.73 -8.11 16.77
N LEU A 305 -8.51 -7.51 17.95
CA LEU A 305 -8.06 -8.21 19.15
C LEU A 305 -8.94 -9.41 19.53
N TRP A 306 -10.22 -9.44 19.10
CA TRP A 306 -11.13 -10.54 19.37
C TRP A 306 -10.74 -11.83 18.63
N HIS A 307 -9.91 -11.74 17.60
CA HIS A 307 -9.44 -12.87 16.81
C HIS A 307 -8.00 -13.28 17.14
N ILE A 308 -7.38 -12.68 18.17
CA ILE A 308 -6.04 -13.09 18.63
C ILE A 308 -6.20 -14.26 19.63
N PRO A 309 -5.59 -15.43 19.37
CA PRO A 309 -5.62 -16.54 20.31
C PRO A 309 -4.85 -16.18 21.59
N LEU A 310 -5.43 -16.49 22.75
CA LEU A 310 -4.83 -16.32 24.08
C LEU A 310 -3.75 -17.36 24.37
#